data_AF-I8AIY3-F1
#
_entry.id   AF-I8AIY3-F1
#
_cell.length_a   1.000
_cell.length_b   1.000
_cell.length_c   1.000
_cell.angle_alpha   90.00
_cell.angle_beta   90.00
_cell.angle_gamma   90.00
#
_symmetry.space_group_name_H-M   'P 1'
#
loop_
_entity.id
_entity.type
_entity.pdbx_description
1 polymer ?
#
loop_
_entity_poly.entity_id
_entity_poly.type
_entity_poly.pdbx_seq_one_letter_code
_entity_poly.pdbx_strand_id
1 'polypeptide(L)'
;MHPYSRAMPPYPGPGAMPPPPQPGMYPHHPPNAPGGSYYTPYNHPLKLSTLTSVEAFVQWGIEHAGKTSYEQALREACAMAFLYGKGYPQQTAYQMVESWDVGQKMYPGDRE
;
A
#
# COMPACT_ATOMS: atom_id res chain seq x y z
N MET A 1 15.63 -33.02 -38.83
CA MET A 1 14.45 -33.68 -38.21
C MET A 1 14.11 -32.93 -36.94
N HIS A 2 12.99 -32.21 -36.90
CA HIS A 2 12.54 -31.41 -35.76
C HIS A 2 11.55 -32.21 -34.90
N PRO A 3 11.67 -32.21 -33.56
CA PRO A 3 10.55 -32.55 -32.69
C PRO A 3 10.30 -31.44 -31.65
N TYR A 4 9.73 -30.32 -32.09
CA TYR A 4 9.01 -29.41 -31.20
C TYR A 4 7.60 -29.20 -31.77
N SER A 5 6.78 -30.24 -31.68
CA SER A 5 5.34 -30.16 -31.84
C SER A 5 4.68 -30.63 -30.55
N ARG A 6 4.66 -29.75 -29.54
CA ARG A 6 3.67 -29.85 -28.48
C ARG A 6 2.69 -28.71 -28.71
N ALA A 7 1.56 -29.06 -29.31
CA ALA A 7 0.44 -28.15 -29.51
C ALA A 7 0.08 -27.51 -28.16
N MET A 8 0.17 -26.19 -28.07
CA MET A 8 -0.41 -25.46 -26.96
C MET A 8 -1.93 -25.62 -27.07
N PRO A 9 -2.65 -25.97 -25.99
CA PRO A 9 -4.10 -25.94 -26.03
C PRO A 9 -4.54 -24.49 -26.34
N PRO A 10 -5.59 -24.29 -27.16
CA PRO A 10 -6.02 -22.94 -27.51
C PRO A 10 -6.39 -22.19 -26.24
N TYR A 11 -5.80 -21.00 -26.06
CA TYR A 11 -6.24 -20.06 -25.03
C TYR A 11 -7.75 -19.84 -25.21
N PRO A 12 -8.58 -20.03 -24.16
CA PRO A 12 -9.98 -19.70 -24.25
C PRO A 12 -10.11 -18.17 -24.35
N GLY A 13 -11.03 -17.71 -25.21
CA GLY A 13 -11.23 -16.29 -25.51
C GLY A 13 -11.62 -15.43 -24.29
N PRO A 14 -11.68 -14.10 -24.46
CA PRO A 14 -11.95 -13.17 -23.37
C PRO A 14 -13.35 -13.41 -22.80
N GLY A 15 -13.44 -13.93 -21.58
CA GLY A 15 -14.69 -14.22 -20.87
C GLY A 15 -14.77 -15.59 -20.19
N ALA A 16 -13.85 -16.51 -20.47
CA ALA A 16 -13.79 -17.79 -19.76
C ALA A 16 -12.96 -17.67 -18.48
N MET A 17 -13.58 -17.83 -17.31
CA MET A 17 -12.87 -17.99 -16.04
C MET A 17 -11.99 -19.25 -16.09
N PRO A 18 -10.71 -19.20 -15.65
CA PRO A 18 -9.90 -20.40 -15.54
C PRO A 18 -10.53 -21.34 -14.49
N PRO A 19 -10.47 -22.68 -14.70
CA PRO A 19 -11.00 -23.62 -13.72
C PRO A 19 -10.29 -23.42 -12.37
N PRO A 20 -11.00 -23.61 -11.24
CA PRO A 20 -10.38 -23.53 -9.93
C PRO A 20 -9.21 -24.54 -9.85
N PRO A 21 -8.10 -24.18 -9.18
CA PRO A 21 -6.95 -25.07 -9.06
C PRO A 21 -7.37 -26.38 -8.39
N GLN A 22 -7.13 -27.49 -9.07
CA GLN A 22 -7.42 -28.82 -8.52
C GLN A 22 -6.47 -29.12 -7.34
N PRO A 23 -6.97 -29.68 -6.21
CA PRO A 23 -6.11 -30.03 -5.08
C PRO A 23 -5.15 -31.14 -5.51
N GLY A 24 -3.85 -30.82 -5.61
CA GLY A 24 -2.81 -31.76 -6.03
C GLY A 24 -1.85 -31.25 -7.12
N MET A 25 -2.10 -30.07 -7.69
CA MET A 25 -1.22 -29.44 -8.69
C MET A 25 -0.33 -28.34 -8.11
N TYR A 26 0.10 -28.47 -6.85
CA TYR A 26 1.24 -27.69 -6.39
C TYR A 26 2.50 -28.33 -6.97
N PRO A 27 3.33 -27.60 -7.74
CA PRO A 27 4.67 -28.07 -8.04
C PRO A 27 5.37 -28.31 -6.71
N HIS A 28 5.67 -29.57 -6.40
CA HIS A 28 6.52 -29.90 -5.28
C HIS A 28 7.88 -29.25 -5.54
N HIS A 29 8.12 -28.10 -4.92
CA HIS A 29 9.41 -27.45 -4.97
C HIS A 29 10.43 -28.34 -4.26
N PRO A 30 11.56 -28.70 -4.89
CA PRO A 30 12.59 -29.49 -4.24
C PRO A 30 13.14 -28.70 -3.04
N PRO A 31 13.28 -29.32 -1.86
CA PRO A 31 13.69 -28.63 -0.63
C PRO A 31 15.20 -28.49 -0.56
N ASN A 32 15.86 -27.84 -1.54
CA ASN A 32 17.22 -27.30 -1.38
C ASN A 32 17.73 -26.55 -2.63
N ALA A 33 17.13 -25.40 -2.96
CA ALA A 33 17.76 -24.45 -3.89
C ALA A 33 18.44 -23.33 -3.08
N PRO A 34 19.79 -23.29 -2.97
CA PRO A 34 20.48 -22.19 -2.31
C PRO A 34 20.34 -20.93 -3.17
N GLY A 35 19.41 -20.04 -2.79
CA GLY A 35 19.20 -18.76 -3.45
C GLY A 35 17.74 -18.33 -3.67
N GLY A 36 16.77 -19.18 -3.35
CA GLY A 36 15.34 -18.85 -3.48
C GLY A 36 14.82 -18.03 -2.31
N SER A 37 15.11 -16.72 -2.28
CA SER A 37 14.42 -15.81 -1.36
C SER A 37 12.94 -15.81 -1.70
N TYR A 38 12.12 -16.46 -0.86
CA TYR A 38 10.67 -16.47 -0.94
C TYR A 38 10.15 -15.03 -0.83
N TYR A 39 9.98 -14.37 -1.98
CA TYR A 39 9.33 -13.07 -2.12
C TYR A 39 7.84 -13.24 -1.81
N THR A 40 7.50 -13.32 -0.52
CA THR A 40 6.13 -13.15 -0.07
C THR A 40 5.90 -11.63 0.08
N PRO A 41 4.69 -11.11 -0.21
CA PRO A 41 4.36 -9.69 0.01
C PRO A 41 4.44 -9.23 1.47
N TYR A 42 4.75 -10.15 2.39
CA TYR A 42 5.03 -9.93 3.81
C TYR A 42 6.52 -9.83 4.14
N ASN A 43 7.41 -10.35 3.28
CA ASN A 43 8.86 -10.36 3.48
C ASN A 43 9.58 -9.34 2.59
N HIS A 44 8.98 -8.16 2.38
CA HIS A 44 9.66 -7.04 1.74
C HIS A 44 10.11 -6.07 2.84
N PRO A 45 11.38 -6.11 3.30
CA PRO A 45 11.83 -5.29 4.42
C PRO A 45 11.54 -3.81 4.24
N LEU A 46 11.61 -3.31 2.99
CA LEU A 46 11.24 -1.94 2.66
C LEU A 46 9.74 -1.67 2.81
N LYS A 47 8.86 -2.64 2.52
CA LYS A 47 7.41 -2.46 2.71
C LYS A 47 7.09 -2.39 4.20
N LEU A 48 7.61 -3.35 4.98
CA LEU A 48 7.36 -3.38 6.41
C LEU A 48 7.87 -2.11 7.09
N SER A 49 9.15 -1.75 6.86
CA SER A 49 9.73 -0.52 7.42
C SER A 49 8.99 0.74 6.98
N THR A 50 8.60 0.84 5.71
CA THR A 50 7.81 1.99 5.21
C THR A 50 6.47 2.08 5.93
N LEU A 51 5.69 0.99 5.99
CA LEU A 51 4.36 0.99 6.61
C LEU A 51 4.45 1.26 8.12
N THR A 52 5.39 0.62 8.82
CA THR A 52 5.63 0.88 10.25
C THR A 52 6.03 2.33 10.51
N SER A 53 6.80 2.95 9.61
CA SER A 53 7.24 4.35 9.77
C SER A 53 6.11 5.38 9.64
N VAL A 54 5.03 5.04 8.93
CA VAL A 54 3.89 5.96 8.71
C VAL A 54 2.65 5.60 9.53
N GLU A 55 2.67 4.47 10.24
CA GLU A 55 1.53 3.92 10.98
C GLU A 55 0.89 4.95 11.92
N ALA A 56 1.70 5.70 12.67
CA ALA A 56 1.22 6.73 13.58
C ALA A 56 0.45 7.86 12.86
N PHE A 57 0.88 8.24 11.65
CA PHE A 57 0.19 9.25 10.85
C PHE A 57 -1.13 8.73 10.28
N VAL A 58 -1.18 7.45 9.91
CA VAL A 58 -2.40 6.79 9.44
C VAL A 58 -3.44 6.70 10.55
N GLN A 59 -3.03 6.27 11.75
CA GLN A 59 -3.90 6.21 12.92
C GLN A 59 -4.46 7.58 13.28
N TRP A 60 -3.60 8.60 13.30
CA TRP A 60 -4.05 9.97 13.52
C TRP A 60 -5.05 10.44 12.46
N GLY A 61 -4.80 10.16 11.17
CA GLY A 61 -5.71 10.52 10.09
C GLY A 61 -7.07 9.83 10.21
N ILE A 62 -7.11 8.56 10.62
CA ILE A 62 -8.38 7.83 10.86
C ILE A 62 -9.16 8.48 12.00
N GLU A 63 -8.50 8.84 13.10
CA GLU A 63 -9.13 9.53 14.22
C GLU A 63 -9.62 10.94 13.84
N HIS A 64 -8.83 11.67 13.05
CA HIS A 64 -9.19 13.01 12.57
C HIS A 64 -10.34 12.98 11.56
N ALA A 65 -10.43 11.95 10.71
CA ALA A 65 -11.54 11.81 9.77
C ALA A 65 -12.91 11.65 10.45
N GLY A 66 -12.96 11.27 11.74
CA GLY A 66 -14.19 11.31 12.54
C GLY A 66 -14.60 12.73 12.98
N LYS A 67 -13.68 13.69 12.93
CA LYS A 67 -13.84 15.09 13.38
C LYS A 67 -13.88 16.09 12.22
N THR A 68 -13.35 15.71 11.05
CA THR A 68 -13.32 16.51 9.81
C THR A 68 -13.71 15.65 8.59
N SER A 69 -13.47 16.11 7.37
CA SER A 69 -13.61 15.31 6.15
C SER A 69 -12.46 14.33 5.96
N TYR A 70 -12.75 13.19 5.30
CA TYR A 70 -11.71 12.22 4.91
C TYR A 70 -10.62 12.85 4.04
N GLU A 71 -10.99 13.77 3.14
CA GLU A 71 -10.04 14.46 2.28
C GLU A 71 -9.01 15.25 3.09
N GLN A 72 -9.47 16.03 4.07
CA GLN A 72 -8.61 16.82 4.93
C GLN A 72 -7.70 15.92 5.79
N ALA A 73 -8.28 14.91 6.44
CA ALA A 73 -7.52 14.01 7.30
C ALA A 73 -6.44 13.24 6.53
N LEU A 74 -6.74 12.77 5.32
CA LEU A 74 -5.76 12.11 4.45
C LEU A 74 -4.67 13.08 3.97
N ARG A 75 -5.05 14.31 3.60
CA ARG A 75 -4.08 15.35 3.19
C ARG A 75 -3.10 15.66 4.32
N GLU A 76 -3.59 15.79 5.54
CA GLU A 76 -2.78 16.06 6.73
C GLU A 76 -1.89 14.86 7.09
N ALA A 77 -2.40 13.63 7.03
CA ALA A 77 -1.59 12.43 7.22
C ALA A 77 -0.46 12.30 6.18
N CYS A 78 -0.75 12.56 4.90
CA CYS A 78 0.25 12.59 3.84
C CYS A 78 1.30 13.69 4.05
N ALA A 79 0.88 14.87 4.52
CA ALA A 79 1.79 15.97 4.82
C ALA A 79 2.76 15.64 5.96
N MET A 80 2.27 15.01 7.04
CA MET A 80 3.13 14.53 8.14
C MET A 80 4.17 13.52 7.64
N ALA A 81 3.74 12.53 6.84
CA ALA A 81 4.63 11.53 6.26
C ALA A 81 5.70 12.16 5.34
N PHE A 82 5.31 13.17 4.54
CA PHE A 82 6.24 13.88 3.67
C PHE A 82 7.28 14.69 4.45
N LEU A 83 6.86 15.41 5.50
CA LEU A 83 7.77 16.15 6.37
C LEU A 83 8.73 15.19 7.10
N TYR A 84 8.21 14.08 7.61
CA TYR A 84 9.06 13.04 8.19
C TYR A 84 10.11 12.53 7.19
N GLY A 85 9.71 12.25 5.95
CA GLY A 85 10.62 11.87 4.86
C GLY A 85 11.67 12.94 4.49
N LYS A 86 11.40 14.22 4.79
CA LYS A 86 12.37 15.32 4.64
C LYS A 86 13.38 15.43 5.80
N GLY A 87 13.26 14.59 6.83
CA GLY A 87 14.15 14.57 7.98
C GLY A 87 13.63 15.35 9.20
N TYR A 88 12.38 15.83 9.17
CA TYR A 88 11.77 16.40 10.38
C TYR A 88 11.46 15.28 11.39
N PRO A 89 11.74 15.46 12.69
CA PRO A 89 11.28 14.53 13.71
C PRO A 89 9.75 14.37 13.64
N GLN A 90 9.26 13.17 13.92
CA GLN A 90 7.83 12.84 13.86
C GLN A 90 6.95 13.85 14.64
N GLN A 91 7.37 14.21 15.86
CA GLN A 91 6.67 15.19 16.70
C GLN A 91 6.64 16.59 16.07
N THR A 92 7.71 16.99 15.38
CA THR A 92 7.77 18.28 14.71
C THR A 92 6.87 18.29 13.47
N ALA A 93 6.86 17.21 12.69
CA ALA A 93 5.95 17.06 11.54
C ALA A 93 4.48 17.19 11.98
N TYR A 94 4.12 16.55 13.10
CA TYR A 94 2.81 16.67 13.73
C TYR A 94 2.45 18.13 14.06
N GLN A 95 3.30 18.81 14.84
CA GLN A 95 3.07 20.19 15.27
C GLN A 95 2.97 21.17 14.10
N MET A 96 3.75 20.96 13.04
CA MET A 96 3.67 21.77 11.82
C MET A 96 2.30 21.63 11.16
N VAL A 97 1.82 20.39 10.97
CA VAL A 97 0.53 20.14 10.32
C VAL A 97 -0.63 20.66 11.16
N GLU A 98 -0.61 20.46 12.48
CA GLU A 98 -1.63 21.05 13.37
C GLU A 98 -1.66 22.58 13.33
N SER A 99 -0.50 23.23 13.15
CA SER A 99 -0.43 24.69 13.06
C SER A 99 -1.16 25.27 11.84
N TRP A 100 -1.41 24.45 10.80
CA TRP A 100 -2.11 24.90 9.60
C TRP A 100 -3.61 25.08 9.82
N ASP A 101 -4.21 24.39 10.79
CA ASP A 101 -5.63 24.52 11.12
C ASP A 101 -5.96 25.90 11.73
N VAL A 102 -4.97 26.56 12.34
CA VAL A 102 -5.10 27.92 12.90
C VAL A 102 -5.38 28.96 11.80
N GLY A 103 -5.05 28.67 10.54
CA GLY A 103 -5.30 29.53 9.39
C GLY A 103 -6.51 29.15 8.52
N GLN A 104 -7.07 27.94 8.66
CA GLN A 104 -8.16 27.45 7.80
C GLN A 104 -9.57 27.77 8.31
N LYS A 105 -9.72 28.17 9.59
CA LYS A 105 -11.01 28.62 10.15
C LYS A 105 -11.54 29.96 9.60
N MET A 106 -10.84 30.60 8.64
CA MET A 106 -11.27 31.85 8.01
C MET A 106 -11.34 31.74 6.48
N TYR A 107 -12.31 30.97 5.99
CA TYR A 107 -13.00 31.29 4.74
C TYR A 107 -14.51 31.34 4.99
N PRO A 108 -15.13 32.53 5.09
CA PRO A 108 -16.57 32.68 5.05
C PRO A 108 -17.03 32.56 3.60
N GLY A 109 -17.45 31.38 3.16
CA GLY A 109 -17.92 31.15 1.79
C GLY A 109 -18.73 29.88 1.55
N ASP A 110 -18.50 28.79 2.29
CA ASP A 110 -19.06 27.47 1.91
C ASP A 110 -20.37 27.10 2.64
N ARG A 111 -21.26 28.08 2.84
CA ARG A 111 -22.67 27.81 3.17
C ARG A 111 -23.58 28.66 2.29
N GLU A 112 -23.84 28.16 1.09
CA GLU A 112 -25.08 28.45 0.35
C GLU A 112 -25.71 27.12 -0.07
#